data_AF-A0A8T4TWR2-F1
#
_entry.id   AF-A0A8T4TWR2-F1
#
_cell.length_a   1.000
_cell.length_b   1.000
_cell.length_c   1.000
_cell.angle_alpha   90.00
_cell.angle_beta   90.00
_cell.angle_gamma   90.00
#
_symmetry.space_group_name_H-M   'P 1'
#
loop_
_entity.id
_entity.type
_entity.pdbx_description
1 polymer ?
#
loop_
_entity_poly.entity_id
_entity_poly.type
_entity_poly.pdbx_seq_one_letter_code
_entity_poly.pdbx_strand_id
1 'polypeptide(L)'
;MEIKFETRHALFIILGILLIIGDLYFFYDTRWFKPLIVISLVIMGLQFFIDFLRENKRQKEIELKFLEFVRALVQTVKSGVSIPKAIQQIANEDYGDLSVHVKKLANQLEWGFPLHAALMNFVSDTNNRVIAKSISIVTESEKSGGNMGEVLEAVSSSVFSIKKIKEERKASVYSQIVQGYIIFFVFIIIMLVMQIYLMPNISQLSLDVSAGLGTPLPGTFGGGASKITADYMNSLFTYLMVIQGLFAGLMIGKFSEGELKYGIKHSLILVIIGYLIISTVRGI
;
A
#
# COMPACT_ATOMS: atom_id res chain seq x y z
N MET A 1 -7.81 -4.13 -17.78
CA MET A 1 -6.59 -3.51 -17.23
C MET A 1 -5.44 -4.42 -17.66
N GLU A 2 -4.91 -4.22 -18.86
CA GLU A 2 -3.79 -5.01 -19.37
C GLU A 2 -2.52 -4.55 -18.67
N ILE A 3 -1.93 -5.44 -17.88
CA ILE A 3 -0.66 -5.21 -17.20
C ILE A 3 0.42 -5.26 -18.29
N LYS A 4 0.79 -4.09 -18.81
CA LYS A 4 1.98 -3.97 -19.67
C LYS A 4 3.20 -4.27 -18.82
N PHE A 5 3.73 -5.48 -18.95
CA PHE A 5 5.03 -5.85 -18.41
C PHE A 5 6.10 -4.99 -19.10
N GLU A 6 6.58 -3.92 -18.45
CA GLU A 6 7.80 -3.25 -18.88
C GLU A 6 9.02 -4.17 -18.68
N THR A 7 9.99 -4.05 -19.59
CA THR A 7 11.32 -4.69 -19.55
C THR A 7 12.09 -4.43 -18.26
N ARG A 8 11.71 -3.41 -17.50
CA ARG A 8 12.25 -3.13 -16.16
C ARG A 8 11.84 -4.19 -15.13
N HIS A 9 10.65 -4.79 -15.23
CA HIS A 9 10.23 -5.85 -14.29
C HIS A 9 11.10 -7.11 -14.44
N ALA A 10 11.48 -7.45 -15.68
CA ALA A 10 12.33 -8.61 -15.94
C ALA A 10 13.71 -8.44 -15.28
N LEU A 11 14.30 -7.24 -15.30
CA LEU A 11 15.63 -7.01 -14.71
C LEU A 11 15.66 -7.21 -13.20
N PHE A 12 14.65 -6.77 -12.46
CA PHE A 12 14.59 -6.96 -11.00
C PHE A 12 14.18 -8.37 -10.60
N ILE A 13 13.32 -9.02 -11.39
CA ILE A 13 13.02 -10.45 -11.23
C ILE A 13 14.28 -11.28 -11.48
N ILE A 14 15.05 -10.96 -12.52
CA ILE A 14 16.34 -11.59 -12.82
C ILE A 14 17.36 -11.29 -11.70
N LEU A 15 17.43 -10.07 -11.17
CA LEU A 15 18.30 -9.72 -10.05
C LEU A 15 17.94 -10.47 -8.76
N GLY A 16 16.64 -10.61 -8.45
CA GLY A 16 16.16 -11.37 -7.30
C GLY A 16 16.41 -12.87 -7.44
N ILE A 17 16.21 -13.43 -8.64
CA ILE A 17 16.54 -14.82 -8.96
C ILE A 17 18.05 -15.04 -8.90
N LEU A 18 18.86 -14.09 -9.36
CA LEU A 18 20.33 -14.17 -9.34
C LEU A 18 20.89 -14.05 -7.92
N LEU A 19 20.25 -13.25 -7.06
CA LEU A 19 20.53 -13.24 -5.61
C LEU A 19 20.13 -14.55 -4.92
N ILE A 20 18.98 -15.13 -5.26
CA ILE A 20 18.55 -16.45 -4.73
C ILE A 20 19.55 -17.54 -5.16
N ILE A 21 19.95 -17.53 -6.43
CA ILE A 21 20.93 -18.49 -6.97
C ILE A 21 22.31 -18.28 -6.36
N GLY A 22 22.72 -17.02 -6.15
CA GLY A 22 23.98 -16.68 -5.47
C GLY A 22 24.00 -17.13 -4.00
N ASP A 23 22.89 -16.94 -3.28
CA ASP A 23 22.73 -17.38 -1.89
C ASP A 23 22.74 -18.91 -1.77
N LEU A 24 22.11 -19.59 -2.74
CA LEU A 24 22.08 -21.05 -2.86
C LEU A 24 23.46 -21.63 -3.22
N TYR A 25 24.27 -20.92 -4.02
CA TYR A 25 25.59 -21.40 -4.42
C TYR A 25 26.69 -21.08 -3.39
N PHE A 26 26.57 -19.97 -2.65
CA PHE A 26 27.62 -19.47 -1.75
C PHE A 26 27.41 -19.82 -0.27
N PHE A 27 26.16 -20.00 0.18
CA PHE A 27 25.82 -20.04 1.62
C PHE A 27 25.05 -21.28 2.08
N TYR A 28 25.07 -22.36 1.29
CA TYR A 28 24.27 -23.58 1.52
C TYR A 28 24.52 -24.28 2.87
N ASP A 29 25.59 -23.91 3.59
CA ASP A 29 25.95 -24.50 4.89
C ASP A 29 26.22 -23.45 6.00
N THR A 30 25.96 -22.16 5.77
CA THR A 30 26.26 -21.10 6.74
C THR A 30 25.00 -20.44 7.32
N ARG A 31 25.08 -20.07 8.60
CA ARG A 31 24.02 -19.60 9.53
C ARG A 31 23.09 -18.48 9.03
N TRP A 32 23.42 -17.81 7.93
CA TRP A 32 22.71 -16.66 7.35
C TRP A 32 21.89 -16.98 6.09
N PHE A 33 21.83 -18.25 5.66
CA PHE A 33 21.07 -18.67 4.48
C PHE A 33 19.55 -18.39 4.59
N LYS A 34 18.97 -18.63 5.77
CA LYS A 34 17.54 -18.40 6.02
C LYS A 34 17.16 -16.90 6.00
N PRO A 35 17.93 -15.96 6.59
CA PRO A 35 17.67 -14.52 6.46
C PRO A 35 17.74 -13.99 5.02
N LEU A 36 18.72 -14.44 4.24
CA LEU A 36 18.99 -13.91 2.90
C LEU A 36 17.89 -14.29 1.88
N ILE A 37 17.32 -15.49 1.98
CA ILE A 37 16.14 -15.90 1.18
C ILE A 37 14.94 -14.98 1.41
N VAL A 38 14.65 -14.63 2.68
CA VAL A 38 13.53 -13.74 3.01
C VAL A 38 13.77 -12.34 2.44
N ILE A 39 15.00 -11.83 2.52
CA ILE A 39 15.40 -10.54 1.95
C ILE A 39 15.23 -10.54 0.42
N SER A 40 15.64 -11.62 -0.27
CA SER A 40 15.51 -11.69 -1.73
C SER A 40 14.05 -11.76 -2.19
N LEU A 41 13.20 -12.51 -1.49
CA LEU A 41 11.76 -12.58 -1.77
C LEU A 41 11.07 -11.22 -1.54
N VAL A 42 11.57 -10.43 -0.58
CA VAL A 42 11.09 -9.07 -0.34
C VAL A 42 11.51 -8.09 -1.44
N ILE A 43 12.75 -8.15 -1.91
CA ILE A 43 13.25 -7.30 -3.00
C ILE A 43 12.45 -7.54 -4.29
N MET A 44 12.11 -8.80 -4.57
CA MET A 44 11.26 -9.18 -5.70
C MET A 44 9.82 -8.61 -5.57
N GLY A 45 9.26 -8.59 -4.36
CA GLY A 45 7.94 -8.01 -4.10
C GLY A 45 7.90 -6.48 -4.12
N LEU A 46 9.01 -5.82 -3.78
CA LEU A 46 9.10 -4.35 -3.74
C LEU A 46 8.98 -3.72 -5.13
N GLN A 47 9.50 -4.39 -6.16
CA GLN A 47 9.51 -3.86 -7.53
C GLN A 47 8.11 -3.74 -8.14
N PHE A 48 7.27 -4.77 -7.97
CA PHE A 48 5.89 -4.77 -8.49
C PHE A 48 5.05 -3.63 -7.90
N PHE A 49 5.44 -3.13 -6.73
CA PHE A 49 4.72 -2.13 -5.97
C PHE A 49 5.11 -0.67 -6.29
N ILE A 50 6.35 -0.41 -6.70
CA ILE A 50 6.80 0.95 -7.09
C ILE A 50 6.01 1.44 -8.32
N ASP A 51 5.77 0.56 -9.29
CA ASP A 51 5.06 0.92 -10.52
C ASP A 51 3.56 1.17 -10.26
N PHE A 52 2.95 0.41 -9.34
CA PHE A 52 1.56 0.63 -8.92
C PHE A 52 1.38 1.94 -8.15
N LEU A 53 2.31 2.28 -7.25
CA LEU A 53 2.30 3.56 -6.54
C LEU A 53 2.46 4.77 -7.48
N ARG A 54 3.23 4.61 -8.56
CA ARG A 54 3.45 5.66 -9.55
C ARG A 54 2.18 5.94 -10.35
N GLU A 55 1.50 4.88 -10.80
CA GLU A 55 0.21 5.02 -11.50
C GLU A 55 -0.84 5.66 -10.57
N ASN A 56 -0.90 5.25 -9.30
CA ASN A 56 -1.90 5.78 -8.38
C ASN A 56 -1.61 7.23 -7.92
N LYS A 57 -0.34 7.64 -7.86
CA LYS A 57 0.04 9.05 -7.71
C LYS A 57 -0.37 9.87 -8.93
N ARG A 58 -0.11 9.36 -10.14
CA ARG A 58 -0.53 9.99 -11.40
C ARG A 58 -2.04 10.24 -11.41
N GLN A 59 -2.82 9.23 -11.03
CA GLN A 59 -4.29 9.34 -10.98
C GLN A 59 -4.78 10.37 -9.93
N LYS A 60 -4.09 10.51 -8.79
CA LYS A 60 -4.40 11.56 -7.80
C LYS A 60 -4.02 12.95 -8.27
N GLU A 61 -2.91 13.08 -8.99
CA GLU A 61 -2.47 14.35 -9.58
C GLU A 61 -3.45 14.82 -10.65
N ILE A 62 -3.88 13.91 -11.53
CA ILE A 62 -4.96 14.13 -12.49
C ILE A 62 -6.26 14.56 -11.80
N GLU A 63 -6.62 13.96 -10.65
CA GLU A 63 -7.81 14.36 -9.87
C GLU A 63 -7.70 15.80 -9.34
N LEU A 64 -6.52 16.19 -8.80
CA LEU A 64 -6.28 17.55 -8.30
C LEU A 64 -6.32 18.59 -9.42
N LYS A 65 -5.70 18.28 -10.56
CA LYS A 65 -5.70 19.15 -11.73
C LYS A 65 -7.06 19.24 -12.41
N PHE A 66 -7.86 18.18 -12.34
CA PHE A 66 -9.25 18.21 -12.79
C PHE A 66 -10.09 19.19 -11.96
N LEU A 67 -9.83 19.28 -10.66
CA LEU A 67 -10.52 20.28 -9.83
C LEU A 67 -10.16 21.71 -10.23
N GLU A 68 -8.88 21.98 -10.54
CA GLU A 68 -8.43 23.27 -11.06
C GLU A 68 -9.14 23.61 -12.38
N PHE A 69 -9.20 22.66 -13.32
CA PHE A 69 -9.93 22.80 -14.59
C PHE A 69 -11.42 23.10 -14.37
N VAL A 70 -12.11 22.33 -13.53
CA VAL A 70 -13.53 22.54 -13.25
C VAL A 70 -13.73 23.94 -12.66
N ARG A 71 -12.89 24.38 -11.73
CA ARG A 71 -12.99 25.72 -11.12
C ARG A 71 -12.81 26.85 -12.14
N ALA A 72 -11.85 26.72 -13.06
CA ALA A 72 -11.65 27.67 -14.15
C ALA A 72 -12.86 27.70 -15.11
N LEU A 73 -13.42 26.53 -15.41
CA LEU A 73 -14.63 26.40 -16.22
C LEU A 73 -15.83 27.08 -15.55
N VAL A 74 -16.02 26.85 -14.25
CA VAL A 74 -17.05 27.48 -13.42
C VAL A 74 -16.98 29.01 -13.54
N GLN A 75 -15.77 29.56 -13.36
CA GLN A 75 -15.54 31.00 -13.35
C GLN A 75 -15.81 31.64 -14.71
N THR A 76 -15.45 30.95 -15.80
CA THR A 76 -15.65 31.42 -17.18
C THR A 76 -17.12 31.30 -17.62
N VAL A 77 -17.82 30.26 -17.18
CA VAL A 77 -19.27 30.13 -17.44
C VAL A 77 -20.04 31.19 -16.65
N LYS A 78 -19.64 31.50 -15.41
CA LYS A 78 -20.25 32.59 -14.61
C LYS A 78 -20.07 33.98 -15.26
N SER A 79 -19.11 34.19 -16.16
CA SER A 79 -18.98 35.43 -16.94
C SER A 79 -19.87 35.48 -18.18
N GLY A 80 -20.79 34.51 -18.37
CA GLY A 80 -21.76 34.48 -19.45
C GLY A 80 -21.27 33.80 -20.74
N VAL A 81 -20.10 33.14 -20.70
CA VAL A 81 -19.58 32.36 -21.84
C VAL A 81 -20.27 30.99 -21.88
N SER A 82 -20.64 30.51 -23.06
CA SER A 82 -21.21 29.16 -23.22
C SER A 82 -20.19 28.07 -22.86
N ILE A 83 -20.63 26.94 -22.29
CA ILE A 83 -19.73 25.85 -21.87
C ILE A 83 -18.72 25.45 -22.96
N PRO A 84 -19.12 25.23 -24.24
CA PRO A 84 -18.16 24.81 -25.26
C PRO A 84 -17.05 25.85 -25.49
N LYS A 85 -17.40 27.13 -25.50
CA LYS A 85 -16.44 28.24 -25.65
C LYS A 85 -15.58 28.43 -24.40
N ALA A 86 -16.16 28.23 -23.21
CA ALA A 86 -15.44 28.32 -21.95
C ALA A 86 -14.36 27.23 -21.86
N ILE A 87 -14.67 26.00 -22.27
CA ILE A 87 -13.69 24.90 -22.35
C ILE A 87 -12.56 25.25 -23.33
N GLN A 88 -12.87 25.81 -24.50
CA GLN A 88 -11.86 26.24 -25.47
C GLN A 88 -10.93 27.33 -24.90
N GLN A 89 -11.49 28.28 -24.16
CA GLN A 89 -10.74 29.39 -23.59
C GLN A 89 -9.73 28.96 -22.52
N ILE A 90 -10.11 28.01 -21.67
CA ILE A 90 -9.26 27.54 -20.56
C ILE A 90 -8.36 26.35 -20.94
N ALA A 91 -8.55 25.75 -22.11
CA ALA A 91 -7.81 24.55 -22.52
C ALA A 91 -6.29 24.75 -22.69
N ASN A 92 -5.84 25.99 -22.81
CA ASN A 92 -4.42 26.34 -22.89
C ASN A 92 -3.74 26.50 -21.52
N GLU A 93 -4.49 26.45 -20.43
CA GLU A 93 -3.93 26.47 -19.08
C GLU A 93 -3.17 25.16 -18.75
N ASP A 94 -2.28 25.25 -17.76
CA ASP A 94 -1.45 24.13 -17.30
C ASP A 94 -2.18 23.31 -16.22
N TYR A 95 -2.68 22.15 -16.64
CA TYR A 95 -3.32 21.12 -15.83
C TYR A 95 -2.44 19.85 -15.74
N GLY A 96 -1.13 19.96 -15.98
CA GLY A 96 -0.19 18.83 -15.92
C GLY A 96 -0.60 17.67 -16.85
N ASP A 97 -0.65 16.45 -16.31
CA ASP A 97 -1.02 15.24 -17.06
C ASP A 97 -2.45 15.28 -17.65
N LEU A 98 -3.31 16.17 -17.15
CA LEU A 98 -4.67 16.36 -17.66
C LEU A 98 -4.71 17.30 -18.89
N SER A 99 -3.70 18.15 -19.11
CA SER A 99 -3.71 19.15 -20.20
C SER A 99 -3.87 18.52 -21.58
N VAL A 100 -3.28 17.36 -21.84
CA VAL A 100 -3.43 16.65 -23.12
C VAL A 100 -4.90 16.26 -23.36
N HIS A 101 -5.57 15.79 -22.31
CA HIS A 101 -6.97 15.37 -22.35
C HIS A 101 -7.91 16.57 -22.51
N VAL A 102 -7.63 17.68 -21.81
CA VAL A 102 -8.41 18.93 -21.91
C VAL A 102 -8.26 19.57 -23.30
N LYS A 103 -7.05 19.59 -23.87
CA LYS A 103 -6.83 20.08 -25.24
C LYS A 103 -7.58 19.23 -26.27
N LYS A 104 -7.58 17.91 -26.11
CA LYS A 104 -8.36 17.00 -26.98
C LYS A 104 -9.85 17.28 -26.87
N LEU A 105 -10.36 17.51 -25.65
CA LEU A 105 -11.76 17.90 -25.42
C LEU A 105 -12.10 19.23 -26.12
N ALA A 106 -11.26 20.25 -26.00
CA ALA A 106 -11.46 21.53 -26.66
C ALA A 106 -11.46 21.41 -28.19
N ASN A 107 -10.52 20.65 -28.77
CA ASN A 107 -10.45 20.40 -30.20
C ASN A 107 -11.71 19.69 -30.72
N GLN A 108 -12.26 18.73 -29.98
CA GLN A 108 -13.51 18.06 -30.35
C GLN A 108 -14.68 19.06 -30.39
N LEU A 109 -14.74 19.99 -29.43
CA LEU A 109 -15.76 21.03 -29.39
C LEU A 109 -15.56 22.07 -30.51
N GLU A 110 -14.32 22.40 -30.87
CA GLU A 110 -14.01 23.26 -32.04
C GLU A 110 -14.48 22.63 -33.35
N TRP A 111 -14.37 21.29 -33.46
CA TRP A 111 -14.80 20.54 -34.64
C TRP A 111 -16.32 20.28 -34.66
N GLY A 112 -17.07 20.86 -33.72
CA GLY A 112 -18.53 20.79 -33.68
C GLY A 112 -19.10 19.48 -33.13
N PHE A 113 -18.30 18.68 -32.41
CA PHE A 113 -18.84 17.51 -31.71
C PHE A 113 -19.82 17.96 -30.62
N PRO A 114 -20.92 17.21 -30.39
CA PRO A 114 -21.85 17.54 -29.32
C PRO A 114 -21.17 17.40 -27.95
N LEU A 115 -21.42 18.38 -27.07
CA LEU A 115 -20.79 18.49 -25.75
C LEU A 115 -20.84 17.18 -24.96
N HIS A 116 -21.99 16.52 -24.95
CA HIS A 116 -22.18 15.22 -24.29
C HIS A 116 -21.19 14.16 -24.79
N ALA A 117 -21.03 14.01 -26.11
CA ALA A 117 -20.14 13.01 -26.68
C ALA A 117 -18.67 13.35 -26.40
N ALA A 118 -18.30 14.63 -26.50
CA ALA A 118 -16.96 15.09 -26.20
C ALA A 118 -16.58 14.86 -24.73
N LEU A 119 -17.50 15.12 -23.80
CA LEU A 119 -17.33 14.84 -22.38
C LEU A 119 -17.19 13.34 -22.08
N MET A 120 -17.95 12.46 -22.75
CA MET A 120 -17.81 11.01 -22.57
C MET A 120 -16.47 10.48 -23.11
N ASN A 121 -15.99 11.02 -24.23
CA ASN A 121 -14.66 10.70 -24.74
C ASN A 121 -13.58 11.14 -23.76
N PHE A 122 -13.69 12.35 -23.19
CA PHE A 122 -12.79 12.84 -22.16
C PHE A 122 -12.75 11.94 -20.91
N VAL A 123 -13.90 11.43 -20.46
CA VAL A 123 -13.98 10.46 -19.37
C VAL A 123 -13.25 9.15 -19.72
N SER A 124 -13.47 8.62 -20.92
CA SER A 124 -12.81 7.39 -21.38
C SER A 124 -11.30 7.57 -21.52
N ASP A 125 -10.85 8.72 -22.02
CA ASP A 125 -9.43 8.99 -22.22
C ASP A 125 -8.70 9.14 -20.87
N THR A 126 -9.34 9.76 -19.88
CA THR A 126 -8.71 10.01 -18.58
C THR A 126 -8.70 8.76 -17.69
N ASN A 127 -9.59 7.78 -17.92
CA ASN A 127 -9.72 6.52 -17.19
C ASN A 127 -9.70 6.68 -15.65
N ASN A 128 -10.29 7.77 -15.15
CA ASN A 128 -10.32 8.10 -13.73
C ASN A 128 -11.75 8.07 -13.21
N ARG A 129 -12.00 7.26 -12.17
CA ARG A 129 -13.33 7.04 -11.60
C ARG A 129 -13.97 8.31 -11.01
N VAL A 130 -13.17 9.23 -10.46
CA VAL A 130 -13.67 10.47 -9.87
C VAL A 130 -14.17 11.40 -10.98
N ILE A 131 -13.36 11.57 -12.02
CA ILE A 131 -13.70 12.42 -13.18
C ILE A 131 -14.94 11.91 -13.91
N ALA A 132 -15.03 10.59 -14.13
CA ALA A 132 -16.21 9.95 -14.69
C ALA A 132 -17.49 10.31 -13.93
N LYS A 133 -17.46 10.16 -12.60
CA LYS A 133 -18.62 10.44 -11.74
C LYS A 133 -19.00 11.93 -11.76
N SER A 134 -18.01 12.83 -11.71
CA SER A 134 -18.25 14.28 -11.75
C SER A 134 -18.89 14.72 -13.07
N ILE A 135 -18.36 14.26 -14.21
CA ILE A 135 -18.87 14.64 -15.53
C ILE A 135 -20.28 14.08 -15.76
N SER A 136 -20.58 12.85 -15.30
CA SER A 136 -21.94 12.30 -15.38
C SER A 136 -22.96 13.16 -14.63
N ILE A 137 -22.64 13.67 -13.43
CA ILE A 137 -23.52 14.54 -12.65
C ILE A 137 -23.78 15.86 -13.40
N VAL A 138 -22.74 16.47 -13.96
CA VAL A 138 -22.85 17.73 -14.72
C VAL A 138 -23.72 17.55 -15.95
N THR A 139 -23.51 16.45 -16.68
CA THR A 139 -24.25 16.13 -17.92
C THR A 139 -25.75 15.89 -17.62
N GLU A 140 -26.07 15.17 -16.54
CA GLU A 140 -27.46 14.95 -16.12
C GLU A 140 -28.14 16.26 -15.66
N SER A 141 -27.37 17.15 -15.03
CA SER A 141 -27.86 18.45 -14.56
C SER A 141 -28.12 19.43 -15.70
N GLU A 142 -27.27 19.42 -16.74
CA GLU A 142 -27.45 20.21 -17.96
C GLU A 142 -28.73 19.80 -18.71
N LYS A 143 -28.96 18.48 -18.82
CA LYS A 143 -30.17 17.92 -19.44
C LYS A 143 -31.47 18.30 -18.69
N SER A 144 -31.39 18.58 -17.39
CA SER A 144 -32.55 18.96 -16.55
C SER A 144 -32.82 20.47 -16.50
N GLY A 145 -32.04 21.32 -17.20
CA GLY A 145 -32.33 22.75 -17.36
C GLY A 145 -32.19 23.62 -16.11
N GLY A 146 -31.45 23.17 -15.09
CA GLY A 146 -31.21 23.93 -13.85
C GLY A 146 -30.28 25.14 -14.04
N ASN A 147 -30.47 26.19 -13.23
CA ASN A 147 -29.61 27.37 -13.22
C ASN A 147 -28.15 26.95 -13.00
N MET A 148 -27.28 27.12 -14.00
CA MET A 148 -25.89 26.66 -13.96
C MET A 148 -25.11 27.20 -12.76
N GLY A 149 -25.49 28.36 -12.23
CA GLY A 149 -24.93 28.91 -10.99
C GLY A 149 -25.16 28.00 -9.79
N GLU A 150 -26.38 27.48 -9.62
CA GLU A 150 -26.73 26.56 -8.53
C GLU A 150 -26.07 25.18 -8.72
N VAL A 151 -26.00 24.70 -9.96
CA VAL A 151 -25.33 23.42 -10.27
C VAL A 151 -23.84 23.51 -9.96
N LEU A 152 -23.17 24.60 -10.34
CA LEU A 152 -21.76 24.85 -10.01
C LEU A 152 -21.52 25.02 -8.51
N GLU A 153 -22.41 25.72 -7.81
CA GLU A 153 -22.32 25.91 -6.36
C GLU A 153 -22.46 24.56 -5.65
N ALA A 154 -23.39 23.72 -6.10
CA ALA A 154 -23.59 22.36 -5.60
C ALA A 154 -22.36 21.46 -5.86
N VAL A 155 -21.74 21.56 -7.05
CA VAL A 155 -20.52 20.81 -7.38
C VAL A 155 -19.35 21.30 -6.52
N SER A 156 -19.14 22.61 -6.39
CA SER A 156 -18.08 23.18 -5.55
C SER A 156 -18.23 22.75 -4.09
N SER A 157 -19.43 22.89 -3.52
CA SER A 157 -19.75 22.46 -2.17
C SER A 157 -19.54 20.96 -1.97
N SER A 158 -19.91 20.14 -2.96
CA SER A 158 -19.67 18.70 -2.95
C SER A 158 -18.18 18.36 -2.95
N VAL A 159 -17.38 19.03 -3.78
CA VAL A 159 -15.92 18.83 -3.79
C VAL A 159 -15.31 19.27 -2.45
N PHE A 160 -15.68 20.43 -1.92
CA PHE A 160 -15.18 20.89 -0.62
C PHE A 160 -15.53 19.92 0.49
N SER A 161 -16.75 19.37 0.48
CA SER A 161 -17.19 18.33 1.41
C SER A 161 -16.37 17.06 1.23
N ILE A 162 -16.13 16.60 0.01
CA ILE A 162 -15.26 15.44 -0.28
C ILE A 162 -13.84 15.68 0.21
N LYS A 163 -13.27 16.87 -0.02
CA LYS A 163 -11.93 17.25 0.44
C LYS A 163 -11.88 17.22 1.97
N LYS A 164 -12.85 17.83 2.64
CA LYS A 164 -12.96 17.85 4.11
C LYS A 164 -13.05 16.43 4.67
N ILE A 165 -13.91 15.58 4.10
CA ILE A 165 -14.02 14.16 4.49
C ILE A 165 -12.69 13.42 4.27
N LYS A 166 -11.98 13.66 3.16
CA LYS A 166 -10.65 13.07 2.90
C LYS A 166 -9.63 13.51 3.96
N GLU A 167 -9.64 14.78 4.37
CA GLU A 167 -8.75 15.33 5.41
C GLU A 167 -9.08 14.76 6.80
N GLU A 168 -10.37 14.73 7.19
CA GLU A 168 -10.82 14.12 8.44
C GLU A 168 -10.46 12.63 8.50
N ARG A 169 -10.67 11.92 7.38
CA ARG A 169 -10.28 10.51 7.25
C ARG A 169 -8.78 10.33 7.42
N LYS A 170 -7.95 11.21 6.86
CA LYS A 170 -6.48 11.13 6.98
C LYS A 170 -6.03 11.17 8.44
N ALA A 171 -6.62 12.04 9.26
CA ALA A 171 -6.31 12.12 10.68
C ALA A 171 -6.76 10.87 11.46
N SER A 172 -7.99 10.41 11.22
CA SER A 172 -8.53 9.20 11.88
C SER A 172 -7.73 7.94 11.52
N VAL A 173 -7.41 7.78 10.23
CA VAL A 173 -6.58 6.68 9.72
C VAL A 173 -5.16 6.71 10.29
N TYR A 174 -4.55 7.90 10.44
CA TYR A 174 -3.21 8.01 11.00
C TYR A 174 -3.12 7.42 12.41
N SER A 175 -4.11 7.70 13.27
CA SER A 175 -4.18 7.12 14.61
C SER A 175 -4.24 5.58 14.58
N GLN A 176 -5.03 5.00 13.68
CA GLN A 176 -5.13 3.55 13.50
C GLN A 176 -3.82 2.92 13.01
N ILE A 177 -3.09 3.59 12.12
CA ILE A 177 -1.76 3.15 11.66
C ILE A 177 -0.80 3.07 12.84
N VAL A 178 -0.71 4.13 13.64
CA VAL A 178 0.21 4.23 14.79
C VAL A 178 -0.11 3.12 15.80
N GLN A 179 -1.40 2.91 16.11
CA GLN A 179 -1.83 1.81 17.00
C GLN A 179 -1.41 0.44 16.47
N GLY A 180 -1.53 0.20 15.16
CA GLY A 180 -1.08 -1.05 14.52
C GLY A 180 0.41 -1.31 14.69
N TYR A 181 1.25 -0.27 14.53
CA TYR A 181 2.69 -0.40 14.79
C TYR A 181 2.99 -0.69 16.26
N ILE A 182 2.31 -0.01 17.20
CA ILE A 182 2.48 -0.24 18.64
C ILE A 182 2.19 -1.71 18.99
N ILE A 183 1.08 -2.28 18.51
CA ILE A 183 0.72 -3.68 18.76
C ILE A 183 1.81 -4.63 18.25
N PHE A 184 2.36 -4.36 17.07
CA PHE A 184 3.44 -5.16 16.51
C PHE A 184 4.72 -5.10 17.36
N PHE A 185 5.15 -3.91 17.80
CA PHE A 185 6.33 -3.76 18.65
C PHE A 185 6.14 -4.37 20.04
N VAL A 186 4.95 -4.21 20.65
CA VAL A 186 4.63 -4.84 21.93
C VAL A 186 4.71 -6.35 21.82
N PHE A 187 4.20 -6.93 20.73
CA PHE A 187 4.34 -8.36 20.48
C PHE A 187 5.80 -8.80 20.35
N ILE A 188 6.64 -8.05 19.61
CA ILE A 188 8.08 -8.33 19.54
C ILE A 188 8.69 -8.33 20.95
N ILE A 189 8.39 -7.32 21.77
CA ILE A 189 8.93 -7.23 23.13
C ILE A 189 8.50 -8.44 23.96
N ILE A 190 7.23 -8.82 23.94
CA ILE A 190 6.73 -10.00 24.67
C ILE A 190 7.46 -11.26 24.19
N MET A 191 7.61 -11.43 22.87
CA MET A 191 8.30 -12.58 22.28
C MET A 191 9.78 -12.63 22.68
N LEU A 192 10.46 -11.48 22.72
CA LEU A 192 11.85 -11.37 23.19
C LEU A 192 11.97 -11.73 24.67
N VAL A 193 11.08 -11.23 25.52
CA VAL A 193 11.06 -11.57 26.94
C VAL A 193 10.83 -13.06 27.13
N MET A 194 9.90 -13.66 26.39
CA MET A 194 9.66 -15.10 26.41
C MET A 194 10.89 -15.90 25.99
N GLN A 195 11.62 -15.45 24.98
CA GLN A 195 12.80 -16.15 24.48
C GLN A 195 14.01 -16.01 25.39
N ILE A 196 14.27 -14.82 25.94
CA ILE A 196 15.45 -14.54 26.77
C ILE A 196 15.25 -15.05 28.21
N TYR A 197 14.05 -14.89 28.77
CA TYR A 197 13.81 -15.27 30.17
C TYR A 197 13.14 -16.63 30.30
N LEU A 198 12.10 -16.95 29.52
CA LEU A 198 11.33 -18.16 29.78
C LEU A 198 12.05 -19.43 29.31
N MET A 199 12.68 -19.40 28.14
CA MET A 199 13.36 -20.58 27.58
C MET A 199 14.54 -21.07 28.43
N PRO A 200 15.47 -20.22 28.90
CA PRO A 200 16.56 -20.67 29.76
C PRO A 200 16.06 -21.21 31.09
N ASN A 201 15.06 -20.58 31.70
CA ASN A 201 14.50 -21.02 32.98
C ASN A 201 13.78 -22.38 32.88
N ILE A 202 13.06 -22.65 31.79
CA ILE A 202 12.46 -23.97 31.54
C ILE A 202 13.55 -25.02 31.30
N SER A 203 14.61 -24.68 30.57
CA SER A 203 15.74 -25.59 30.34
C SER A 203 16.49 -25.92 31.64
N GLN A 204 16.71 -24.94 32.51
CA GLN A 204 17.37 -25.13 33.81
C GLN A 204 16.48 -25.91 34.78
N LEU A 205 15.18 -25.62 34.82
CA LEU A 205 14.22 -26.36 35.64
C LEU A 205 14.11 -27.84 35.20
N SER A 206 14.19 -28.13 33.90
CA SER A 206 14.22 -29.51 33.39
C SER A 206 15.49 -30.27 33.79
N LEU A 207 16.61 -29.56 33.93
CA LEU A 207 17.90 -30.12 34.36
C LEU A 207 17.93 -30.37 35.88
N ASP A 208 17.40 -29.46 36.69
CA ASP A 208 17.32 -29.61 38.15
C ASP A 208 16.37 -30.74 38.58
N VAL A 209 15.24 -30.90 37.90
CA VAL A 209 14.29 -32.00 38.17
C VAL A 209 14.91 -33.37 37.81
N SER A 210 15.78 -33.41 36.79
CA SER A 210 16.52 -34.62 36.42
C SER A 210 17.68 -34.94 37.39
N ALA A 211 18.30 -33.91 37.97
CA ALA A 211 19.41 -34.05 38.92
C ALA A 211 18.96 -34.45 40.34
N GLY A 212 17.77 -34.04 40.76
CA GLY A 212 17.25 -34.31 42.11
C GLY A 212 16.62 -35.70 42.33
N LEU A 213 16.24 -36.42 41.27
CA LEU A 213 15.46 -37.67 41.37
C LEU A 213 16.19 -38.94 40.93
N GLY A 214 17.43 -38.84 40.45
CA GLY A 214 18.32 -39.98 40.14
C GLY A 214 17.80 -41.02 39.14
N THR A 215 16.60 -40.82 38.59
CA THR A 215 15.91 -41.76 37.70
C THR A 215 15.18 -40.93 36.61
N PRO A 216 15.36 -41.27 35.32
CA PRO A 216 14.60 -40.63 34.27
C PRO A 216 13.16 -41.16 34.35
N LEU A 217 12.25 -40.39 34.97
CA LEU A 217 10.81 -40.66 34.85
C LEU A 217 10.41 -40.56 33.37
N PRO A 218 9.51 -41.44 32.87
CA PRO A 218 8.90 -41.26 31.56
C PRO A 218 8.07 -39.97 31.59
N GLY A 219 8.60 -38.92 30.95
CA GLY A 219 8.04 -37.56 30.99
C GLY A 219 9.00 -36.49 31.54
N THR A 220 10.12 -36.88 32.16
CA THR A 220 11.18 -35.96 32.58
C THR A 220 12.24 -35.84 31.49
N PHE A 221 12.39 -34.62 30.97
CA PHE A 221 13.27 -34.25 29.87
C PHE A 221 14.76 -34.41 30.23
N GLY A 222 15.37 -35.52 29.81
CA GLY A 222 16.83 -35.71 29.88
C GLY A 222 17.59 -34.68 29.03
N GLY A 223 18.78 -34.27 29.47
CA GLY A 223 19.53 -33.09 28.99
C GLY A 223 19.85 -32.95 27.49
N GLY A 224 19.57 -33.96 26.64
CA GLY A 224 19.58 -33.81 25.18
C GLY A 224 18.24 -33.35 24.58
N ALA A 225 17.12 -33.70 25.21
CA ALA A 225 15.77 -33.32 24.79
C ALA A 225 15.44 -31.85 25.12
N SER A 226 16.14 -31.25 26.09
CA SER A 226 16.03 -29.82 26.45
C SER A 226 16.46 -28.89 25.30
N LYS A 227 17.56 -29.20 24.61
CA LYS A 227 18.00 -28.44 23.42
C LYS A 227 17.05 -28.61 22.24
N ILE A 228 16.59 -29.84 22.02
CA ILE A 228 15.65 -30.17 20.94
C ILE A 228 14.32 -29.42 21.14
N THR A 229 13.75 -29.42 22.35
CA THR A 229 12.51 -28.68 22.65
C THR A 229 12.69 -27.16 22.57
N ALA A 230 13.84 -26.63 23.02
CA ALA A 230 14.13 -25.20 22.90
C ALA A 230 14.24 -24.76 21.42
N ASP A 231 14.87 -25.56 20.56
CA ASP A 231 14.97 -25.26 19.12
C ASP A 231 13.62 -25.34 18.40
N TYR A 232 12.76 -26.31 18.76
CA TYR A 232 11.40 -26.39 18.25
C TYR A 232 10.56 -25.18 18.69
N MET A 233 10.60 -24.80 19.97
CA MET A 233 9.86 -23.63 20.49
C MET A 233 10.33 -22.33 19.84
N ASN A 234 11.65 -22.14 19.70
CA ASN A 234 12.21 -20.96 19.04
C ASN A 234 11.81 -20.87 17.56
N SER A 235 11.69 -22.01 16.87
CA SER A 235 11.24 -22.07 15.47
C SER A 235 9.76 -21.72 15.34
N LEU A 236 8.90 -22.22 16.25
CA LEU A 236 7.49 -21.83 16.31
C LEU A 236 7.31 -20.33 16.55
N PHE A 237 8.08 -19.76 17.48
CA PHE A 237 8.06 -18.32 17.75
C PHE A 237 8.49 -17.48 16.53
N THR A 238 9.44 -17.98 15.74
CA THR A 238 9.84 -17.34 14.48
C THR A 238 8.71 -17.37 13.45
N TYR A 239 8.04 -18.51 13.27
CA TYR A 239 6.92 -18.62 12.35
C TYR A 239 5.73 -17.73 12.77
N LEU A 240 5.42 -17.68 14.07
CA LEU A 240 4.39 -16.80 14.60
C LEU A 240 4.71 -15.32 14.34
N MET A 241 5.97 -14.91 14.51
CA MET A 241 6.39 -13.54 14.24
C MET A 241 6.32 -13.19 12.74
N VAL A 242 6.71 -14.12 11.86
CA VAL A 242 6.60 -13.91 10.41
C VAL A 242 5.14 -13.79 9.99
N ILE A 243 4.27 -14.68 10.48
CA ILE A 243 2.82 -14.63 10.24
C ILE A 243 2.26 -13.30 10.75
N GLN A 244 2.61 -12.91 11.98
CA GLN A 244 2.13 -11.66 12.55
C GLN A 244 2.62 -10.44 11.79
N GLY A 245 3.91 -10.34 11.47
CA GLY A 245 4.46 -9.24 10.66
C GLY A 245 3.75 -9.13 9.32
N LEU A 246 3.44 -10.28 8.72
CA LEU A 246 2.73 -10.34 7.45
C LEU A 246 1.33 -9.72 7.59
N PHE A 247 0.51 -10.22 8.52
CA PHE A 247 -0.87 -9.77 8.71
C PHE A 247 -0.97 -8.35 9.30
N ALA A 248 -0.11 -8.00 10.25
CA ALA A 248 -0.06 -6.67 10.85
C ALA A 248 0.26 -5.62 9.78
N GLY A 249 1.25 -5.86 8.92
CA GLY A 249 1.57 -4.92 7.85
C GLY A 249 0.49 -4.84 6.77
N LEU A 250 -0.17 -5.95 6.42
CA LEU A 250 -1.33 -5.93 5.52
C LEU A 250 -2.47 -5.09 6.09
N MET A 251 -2.77 -5.25 7.37
CA MET A 251 -3.80 -4.48 8.08
C MET A 251 -3.46 -2.99 8.12
N ILE A 252 -2.21 -2.66 8.49
CA ILE A 252 -1.72 -1.28 8.57
C ILE A 252 -1.82 -0.56 7.23
N GLY A 253 -1.46 -1.21 6.11
CA GLY A 253 -1.60 -0.55 4.81
C GLY A 253 -3.02 -0.49 4.27
N LYS A 254 -3.90 -1.45 4.62
CA LYS A 254 -5.34 -1.31 4.35
C LYS A 254 -5.90 -0.07 5.04
N PHE A 255 -5.48 0.20 6.28
CA PHE A 255 -5.87 1.43 6.95
C PHE A 255 -5.26 2.66 6.28
N SER A 256 -3.95 2.64 5.97
CA SER A 256 -3.24 3.79 5.41
C SER A 256 -3.76 4.27 4.06
N GLU A 257 -3.96 3.37 3.10
CA GLU A 257 -4.26 3.74 1.72
C GLU A 257 -5.64 3.26 1.25
N GLY A 258 -6.38 2.54 2.10
CA GLY A 258 -7.74 2.08 1.85
C GLY A 258 -7.83 0.73 1.12
N GLU A 259 -6.77 0.28 0.45
CA GLU A 259 -6.71 -1.03 -0.20
C GLU A 259 -5.64 -1.93 0.43
N LEU A 260 -5.94 -3.24 0.49
CA LEU A 260 -5.01 -4.27 1.01
C LEU A 260 -3.69 -4.32 0.24
N LYS A 261 -3.70 -3.96 -1.04
CA LYS A 261 -2.51 -3.96 -1.91
C LYS A 261 -1.39 -3.08 -1.34
N TYR A 262 -1.74 -1.96 -0.70
CA TYR A 262 -0.77 -1.05 -0.09
C TYR A 262 -0.17 -1.55 1.23
N GLY A 263 -0.79 -2.56 1.84
CA GLY A 263 -0.27 -3.23 3.03
C GLY A 263 0.93 -4.13 2.77
N ILE A 264 1.17 -4.52 1.52
CA ILE A 264 2.31 -5.38 1.17
C ILE A 264 3.64 -4.71 1.55
N LYS A 265 3.78 -3.38 1.37
CA LYS A 265 5.02 -2.65 1.76
C LYS A 265 5.29 -2.74 3.26
N HIS A 266 4.26 -2.54 4.07
CA HIS A 266 4.36 -2.54 5.52
C HIS A 266 4.55 -3.97 6.03
N SER A 267 3.89 -4.93 5.40
CA SER A 267 4.02 -6.37 5.66
C SER A 267 5.46 -6.83 5.50
N LEU A 268 6.08 -6.50 4.36
CA LEU A 268 7.46 -6.86 4.07
C LEU A 268 8.45 -6.20 5.05
N ILE A 269 8.29 -4.92 5.34
CA ILE A 269 9.18 -4.19 6.27
C ILE A 269 9.08 -4.73 7.70
N LEU A 270 7.87 -5.02 8.17
CA LEU A 270 7.66 -5.54 9.52
C LEU A 270 8.16 -6.97 9.65
N VAL A 271 7.99 -7.81 8.63
CA VAL A 271 8.57 -9.16 8.59
C VAL A 271 10.10 -9.10 8.67
N ILE A 272 10.75 -8.20 7.91
CA ILE A 272 12.21 -8.02 7.98
C ILE A 272 12.65 -7.58 9.38
N ILE A 273 12.02 -6.53 9.92
CA ILE A 273 12.40 -5.98 11.24
C ILE A 273 12.22 -7.04 12.32
N GLY A 274 11.07 -7.73 12.35
CA GLY A 274 10.83 -8.81 13.30
C GLY A 274 11.85 -9.93 13.15
N TYR A 275 12.08 -10.40 11.93
CA TYR A 275 13.03 -11.48 11.67
C TYR A 275 14.47 -11.10 12.07
N LEU A 276 14.92 -9.87 11.79
CA LEU A 276 16.26 -9.39 12.12
C LEU A 276 16.45 -9.26 13.65
N ILE A 277 15.42 -8.76 14.34
CA ILE A 277 15.43 -8.67 15.80
C ILE A 277 15.55 -10.07 16.43
N ILE A 278 14.77 -11.04 15.97
CA ILE A 278 14.81 -12.38 16.55
C ILE A 278 16.06 -13.17 16.16
N SER A 279 16.62 -12.93 14.97
CA SER A 279 17.91 -13.53 14.57
C SER A 279 19.04 -12.99 15.43
N THR A 280 19.07 -11.68 15.70
CA THR A 280 20.08 -11.03 16.53
C THR A 280 20.02 -11.54 17.98
N VAL A 281 18.83 -11.67 18.55
CA VAL A 281 18.63 -12.13 19.94
C VAL A 281 18.96 -13.61 20.10
N ARG A 282 18.78 -14.42 19.07
CA ARG A 282 19.17 -15.84 19.08
C ARG A 282 20.68 -16.06 19.17
N GLY A 283 21.52 -15.03 18.96
CA GLY A 283 22.97 -15.22 18.93
C GLY A 283 23.41 -16.22 17.85
N ILE A 284 22.76 -16.16 16.68
CA ILE A 284 23.12 -16.90 15.47
C ILE A 284 23.86 -15.97 14.50
#